data_AF-A0A411YG66-F1
#
_entry.id   AF-A0A411YG66-F1
#
_cell.length_a   1.000
_cell.length_b   1.000
_cell.length_c   1.000
_cell.angle_alpha   90.00
_cell.angle_beta   90.00
_cell.angle_gamma   90.00
#
_symmetry.space_group_name_H-M   'P 1'
#
loop_
_entity.id
_entity.type
_entity.pdbx_description
1 polymer ?
#
loop_
_entity_poly.entity_id
_entity_poly.type
_entity_poly.pdbx_seq_one_letter_code
_entity_poly.pdbx_strand_id
1 'polypeptide(L)'
;MIGSRAPAKGRAPGGWHETRRLRALAHDFSVASPDHELIAHLDRAFGALAIPDPIATSGQPAVRYELRPTADGRAALHRDGEVIERQRSMAGAVAMLLWHVNRRAVEDSSHLVRLHASGAERDGHVLVLPGRIEAGKSTLVAGLVRRGWRYVTDEAIALDPDTLAVHPYPKPLAIDPGSWEVLADLNPGHPPGLAERLPKQWQVAPETIRADAVSAGGQPRLVVFPSYEPGAATSVEPISRADTLLELTRCAFEFAPERDLAVLGRLAATSAGYRVTLSDLDAGCEAVESLWAGDATDRKGE
;
A
#
# COMPACT_ATOMS: atom_id res chain seq x y z
N MET A 1 61.16 -1.00 -25.05
CA MET A 1 60.19 -2.03 -24.62
C MET A 1 59.88 -1.77 -23.16
N ILE A 2 58.61 -1.53 -22.84
CA ILE A 2 57.85 -1.80 -21.60
C ILE A 2 56.62 -0.87 -21.73
N GLY A 3 55.60 -1.37 -22.42
CA GLY A 3 54.31 -0.70 -22.54
C GLY A 3 53.50 -0.96 -21.27
N SER A 4 53.12 0.12 -20.60
CA SER A 4 52.13 0.13 -19.53
C SER A 4 50.80 -0.42 -20.04
N ARG A 5 50.34 -1.53 -19.45
CA ARG A 5 49.00 -2.10 -19.68
C ARG A 5 48.07 -1.53 -18.63
N ALA A 6 47.25 -0.55 -19.02
CA ALA A 6 46.10 -0.13 -18.24
C ALA A 6 45.10 -1.30 -18.11
N PRO A 7 44.45 -1.51 -16.95
CA PRO A 7 43.41 -2.51 -16.84
C PRO A 7 42.19 -2.06 -17.65
N ALA A 8 41.69 -2.98 -18.47
CA ALA A 8 40.52 -2.79 -19.30
C ALA A 8 39.29 -2.47 -18.44
N LYS A 9 38.70 -1.28 -18.64
CA LYS A 9 37.35 -0.96 -18.20
C LYS A 9 36.35 -1.81 -18.99
N GLY A 10 36.03 -3.00 -18.49
CA GLY A 10 34.87 -3.75 -18.94
C GLY A 10 33.60 -3.10 -18.39
N ARG A 11 33.04 -2.12 -19.10
CA ARG A 11 31.68 -1.62 -18.85
C ARG A 11 30.87 -1.87 -20.11
N ALA A 12 30.00 -2.87 -20.08
CA ALA A 12 28.92 -2.95 -21.06
C ALA A 12 27.94 -1.79 -20.77
N PRO A 13 27.58 -0.93 -21.74
CA PRO A 13 26.57 0.08 -21.55
C PRO A 13 25.19 -0.57 -21.74
N GLY A 14 24.67 -1.20 -20.69
CA GLY A 14 23.22 -1.43 -20.60
C GLY A 14 22.53 -0.08 -20.47
N GLY A 15 21.54 0.19 -21.32
CA GLY A 15 20.74 1.42 -21.22
C GLY A 15 20.03 1.53 -19.87
N TRP A 16 19.66 2.75 -19.49
CA TRP A 16 18.74 2.94 -18.37
C TRP A 16 17.32 2.60 -18.82
N HIS A 17 16.62 1.84 -17.99
CA HIS A 17 15.20 1.56 -18.12
C HIS A 17 14.46 2.35 -17.04
N GLU A 18 13.25 2.77 -17.34
CA GLU A 18 12.42 3.58 -16.44
C GLU A 18 10.97 3.13 -16.51
N THR A 19 10.28 3.13 -15.38
CA THR A 19 8.84 2.86 -15.34
C THR A 19 8.07 3.97 -16.05
N ARG A 20 6.78 3.76 -16.29
CA ARG A 20 5.85 4.88 -16.55
C ARG A 20 5.84 5.87 -15.39
N ARG A 21 5.23 7.04 -15.59
CA ARG A 21 4.94 7.97 -14.49
C ARG A 21 3.84 7.40 -13.60
N LEU A 22 4.09 7.44 -12.31
CA LEU A 22 3.25 6.88 -11.26
C LEU A 22 2.87 8.00 -10.28
N ARG A 23 1.70 7.88 -9.67
CA ARG A 23 1.21 8.79 -8.63
C ARG A 23 0.75 8.02 -7.41
N ALA A 24 1.44 8.23 -6.30
CA ALA A 24 1.07 7.72 -4.99
C ALA A 24 0.45 8.87 -4.18
N LEU A 25 -0.89 8.94 -4.13
CA LEU A 25 -1.63 10.09 -3.59
C LEU A 25 -1.21 11.41 -4.29
N ALA A 26 -0.46 12.26 -3.61
CA ALA A 26 0.05 13.53 -4.13
C ALA A 26 1.53 13.44 -4.59
N HIS A 27 2.15 12.27 -4.52
CA HIS A 27 3.55 12.05 -4.86
C HIS A 27 3.70 11.48 -6.28
N ASP A 28 4.17 12.30 -7.22
CA ASP A 28 4.49 11.89 -8.58
C ASP A 28 5.92 11.36 -8.66
N PHE A 29 6.11 10.18 -9.24
CA PHE A 29 7.42 9.56 -9.36
C PHE A 29 7.59 8.64 -10.57
N SER A 30 8.85 8.31 -10.85
CA SER A 30 9.27 7.21 -11.71
C SER A 30 10.43 6.46 -11.06
N VAL A 31 10.68 5.22 -11.49
CA VAL A 31 11.79 4.41 -11.01
C VAL A 31 12.65 3.99 -12.18
N ALA A 32 13.96 4.22 -12.08
CA ALA A 32 14.93 3.89 -13.11
C ALA A 32 16.05 2.98 -12.61
N SER A 33 16.55 2.10 -13.49
CA SER A 33 17.67 1.20 -13.21
C SER A 33 18.29 0.73 -14.54
N PRO A 34 19.58 0.36 -14.58
CA PRO A 34 20.13 -0.38 -15.71
C PRO A 34 19.56 -1.82 -15.83
N ASP A 35 18.78 -2.28 -14.84
CA ASP A 35 18.18 -3.60 -14.80
C ASP A 35 16.78 -3.61 -15.42
N HIS A 36 16.68 -4.03 -16.69
CA HIS A 36 15.42 -4.07 -17.44
C HIS A 36 14.35 -4.94 -16.77
N GLU A 37 14.71 -6.13 -16.29
CA GLU A 37 13.74 -7.07 -15.72
C GLU A 37 13.13 -6.53 -14.42
N LEU A 38 13.98 -5.91 -13.59
CA LEU A 38 13.55 -5.26 -12.36
C LEU A 38 12.58 -4.10 -12.65
N ILE A 39 12.92 -3.24 -13.62
CA ILE A 39 12.03 -2.12 -13.99
C ILE A 39 10.72 -2.61 -14.58
N ALA A 40 10.74 -3.62 -15.45
CA ALA A 40 9.52 -4.20 -16.00
C ALA A 40 8.64 -4.83 -14.91
N HIS A 41 9.24 -5.43 -13.88
CA HIS A 41 8.50 -5.94 -12.73
C HIS A 41 7.88 -4.82 -11.89
N LEU A 42 8.66 -3.79 -11.53
CA LEU A 42 8.15 -2.65 -10.76
C LEU A 42 7.06 -1.89 -11.51
N ASP A 43 7.20 -1.69 -12.82
CA ASP A 43 6.19 -1.03 -13.67
C ASP A 43 4.84 -1.79 -13.64
N ARG A 44 4.88 -3.13 -13.65
CA ARG A 44 3.68 -3.96 -13.49
C ARG A 44 3.13 -3.90 -12.07
N ALA A 45 3.97 -4.02 -11.05
CA ALA A 45 3.55 -4.00 -9.66
C ALA A 45 2.85 -2.69 -9.29
N PHE A 46 3.37 -1.56 -9.76
CA PHE A 46 2.81 -0.23 -9.55
C PHE A 46 1.73 0.16 -10.58
N GLY A 47 1.24 -0.75 -11.41
CA GLY A 47 0.34 -0.45 -12.52
C GLY A 47 -0.89 0.39 -12.14
N ALA A 48 -1.48 0.11 -10.97
CA ALA A 48 -2.62 0.83 -10.40
C ALA A 48 -2.35 2.31 -10.08
N LEU A 49 -1.08 2.71 -9.97
CA LEU A 49 -0.65 4.09 -9.73
C LEU A 49 -0.35 4.85 -11.03
N ALA A 50 -0.54 4.23 -12.20
CA ALA A 50 -0.27 4.88 -13.48
C ALA A 50 -1.12 6.14 -13.67
N ILE A 51 -0.47 7.24 -14.05
CA ILE A 51 -1.18 8.48 -14.43
C ILE A 51 -1.67 8.31 -15.88
N PRO A 52 -2.99 8.36 -16.16
CA PRO A 52 -3.50 8.42 -17.53
C PRO A 52 -3.05 9.73 -18.16
N ASP A 53 -2.38 9.65 -19.32
CA ASP A 53 -1.82 10.71 -20.18
C ASP A 53 -1.67 12.16 -19.66
N PRO A 54 -0.51 12.84 -19.85
CA PRO A 54 -0.08 13.99 -19.06
C PRO A 54 -0.80 15.33 -19.31
N ILE A 55 -1.92 15.36 -20.02
CA ILE A 55 -2.54 16.63 -20.46
C ILE A 55 -3.15 17.43 -19.29
N ALA A 56 -3.30 16.85 -18.09
CA ALA A 56 -4.05 17.50 -17.01
C ALA A 56 -3.48 17.39 -15.59
N THR A 57 -2.19 17.09 -15.39
CA THR A 57 -1.63 17.00 -14.03
C THR A 57 -0.67 18.14 -13.69
N SER A 58 -1.05 18.85 -12.63
CA SER A 58 -0.43 20.06 -12.08
C SER A 58 1.10 19.98 -11.88
N GLY A 59 1.83 20.74 -12.69
CA GLY A 59 2.90 21.67 -12.27
C GLY A 59 4.19 21.19 -11.58
N GLN A 60 4.25 20.01 -10.95
CA GLN A 60 5.47 19.54 -10.29
C GLN A 60 6.19 18.46 -11.12
N PRO A 61 7.52 18.53 -11.28
CA PRO A 61 8.27 17.47 -11.94
C PRO A 61 8.19 16.19 -11.10
N ALA A 62 7.89 15.07 -11.75
CA ALA A 62 7.91 13.76 -11.09
C ALA A 62 9.31 13.49 -10.52
N VAL A 63 9.35 13.06 -9.26
CA VAL A 63 10.58 12.65 -8.58
C VAL A 63 11.13 11.40 -9.25
N ARG A 64 12.41 11.41 -9.62
CA ARG A 64 13.04 10.25 -10.26
C ARG A 64 13.83 9.45 -9.24
N TYR A 65 13.34 8.27 -8.88
CA TYR A 65 14.11 7.31 -8.10
C TYR A 65 15.02 6.49 -8.99
N GLU A 66 16.23 6.19 -8.52
CA GLU A 66 17.16 5.36 -9.27
C GLU A 66 17.73 4.25 -8.38
N LEU A 67 17.58 3.01 -8.81
CA LEU A 67 18.18 1.84 -8.19
C LEU A 67 19.51 1.55 -8.89
N ARG A 68 20.62 1.83 -8.22
CA ARG A 68 21.96 1.74 -8.82
C ARG A 68 22.73 0.56 -8.22
N PRO A 69 22.98 -0.53 -8.97
CA PRO A 69 23.87 -1.59 -8.51
C PRO A 69 25.31 -1.08 -8.44
N THR A 70 26.09 -1.60 -7.49
CA THR A 70 27.52 -1.33 -7.35
C THR A 70 28.33 -2.61 -7.60
N ALA A 71 29.62 -2.45 -7.94
CA ALA A 71 30.48 -3.56 -8.35
C ALA A 71 30.71 -4.62 -7.24
N ASP A 72 30.48 -4.27 -5.98
CA ASP A 72 30.63 -5.13 -4.80
C ASP A 72 29.34 -5.88 -4.41
N GLY A 73 28.34 -5.93 -5.31
CA GLY A 73 27.06 -6.60 -5.08
C GLY A 73 26.08 -5.82 -4.20
N ARG A 74 26.45 -4.61 -3.75
CA ARG A 74 25.57 -3.68 -3.07
C ARG A 74 24.71 -2.91 -4.07
N ALA A 75 23.79 -2.10 -3.56
CA ALA A 75 23.00 -1.19 -4.37
C ALA A 75 22.74 0.12 -3.61
N ALA A 76 22.49 1.20 -4.33
CA ALA A 76 22.10 2.48 -3.75
C ALA A 76 20.76 2.92 -4.31
N LEU A 77 19.90 3.44 -3.43
CA LEU A 77 18.73 4.20 -3.83
C LEU A 77 19.12 5.66 -3.97
N HIS A 78 18.87 6.22 -5.14
CA HIS A 78 19.00 7.65 -5.40
C HIS A 78 17.63 8.27 -5.63
N ARG A 79 17.55 9.57 -5.40
CA ARG A 79 16.44 10.44 -5.78
C ARG A 79 17.01 11.66 -6.48
N ASP A 80 16.55 11.92 -7.69
CA ASP A 80 16.97 13.06 -8.51
C ASP A 80 18.50 13.17 -8.64
N GLY A 81 19.17 12.00 -8.71
CA GLY A 81 20.63 11.88 -8.79
C GLY A 81 21.35 11.82 -7.43
N GLU A 82 20.73 12.28 -6.35
CA GLU A 82 21.30 12.28 -5.00
C GLU A 82 21.13 10.95 -4.29
N VAL A 83 22.14 10.50 -3.54
CA VAL A 83 22.05 9.24 -2.77
C VAL A 83 21.11 9.45 -1.58
N ILE A 84 20.02 8.69 -1.52
CA ILE A 84 19.21 8.59 -0.29
C ILE A 84 19.92 7.64 0.67
N GLU A 85 20.16 6.40 0.22
CA GLU A 85 20.72 5.35 1.08
C GLU A 85 21.47 4.29 0.28
N ARG A 86 22.46 3.67 0.93
CA ARG A 86 23.20 2.52 0.40
C ARG A 86 22.79 1.26 1.13
N GLN A 87 22.43 0.23 0.36
CA GLN A 87 21.94 -1.05 0.84
C GLN A 87 22.93 -2.17 0.53
N ARG A 88 22.88 -3.24 1.31
CA ARG A 88 23.80 -4.39 1.15
C ARG A 88 23.47 -5.24 -0.08
N SER A 89 22.30 -5.06 -0.68
CA SER A 89 21.83 -5.80 -1.85
C SER A 89 20.80 -4.97 -2.63
N MET A 90 20.50 -5.39 -3.87
CA MET A 90 19.42 -4.80 -4.67
C MET A 90 18.05 -4.97 -3.98
N ALA A 91 17.78 -6.14 -3.39
CA ALA A 91 16.57 -6.38 -2.62
C ALA A 91 16.36 -5.36 -1.49
N GLY A 92 17.44 -5.00 -0.78
CA GLY A 92 17.39 -3.95 0.23
C GLY A 92 17.12 -2.56 -0.36
N ALA A 93 17.69 -2.25 -1.53
CA ALA A 93 17.43 -0.98 -2.22
C ALA A 93 15.98 -0.88 -2.71
N VAL A 94 15.41 -1.98 -3.22
CA VAL A 94 13.98 -2.05 -3.59
C VAL A 94 13.09 -1.91 -2.35
N ALA A 95 13.42 -2.57 -1.24
CA ALA A 95 12.68 -2.40 0.02
C ALA A 95 12.69 -0.93 0.49
N MET A 96 13.85 -0.27 0.41
CA MET A 96 13.99 1.14 0.77
C MET A 96 13.22 2.06 -0.18
N LEU A 97 13.19 1.75 -1.47
CA LEU A 97 12.36 2.46 -2.45
C LEU A 97 10.88 2.39 -2.07
N LEU A 98 10.36 1.18 -1.82
CA LEU A 98 8.95 0.97 -1.46
C LEU A 98 8.59 1.76 -0.19
N TRP A 99 9.45 1.72 0.82
CA TRP A 99 9.28 2.50 2.05
C TRP A 99 9.29 4.01 1.77
N HIS A 100 10.24 4.50 0.97
CA HIS A 100 10.36 5.92 0.69
C HIS A 100 9.20 6.46 -0.16
N VAL A 101 8.72 5.70 -1.14
CA VAL A 101 7.51 6.04 -1.91
C VAL A 101 6.30 6.11 -1.00
N ASN A 102 6.08 5.12 -0.12
CA ASN A 102 4.99 5.14 0.86
C ASN A 102 5.08 6.37 1.79
N ARG A 103 6.27 6.63 2.34
CA ARG A 103 6.51 7.77 3.22
C ARG A 103 6.20 9.09 2.52
N ARG A 104 6.65 9.26 1.27
CA ARG A 104 6.38 10.45 0.47
C ARG A 104 4.91 10.60 0.10
N ALA A 105 4.23 9.52 -0.25
CA ALA A 105 2.79 9.54 -0.49
C ALA A 105 2.03 10.10 0.71
N VAL A 106 2.40 9.68 1.93
CA VAL A 106 1.84 10.20 3.18
C VAL A 106 2.25 11.66 3.39
N GLU A 107 3.55 12.00 3.41
CA GLU A 107 4.05 13.37 3.66
C GLU A 107 3.47 14.40 2.67
N ASP A 108 3.48 14.10 1.38
CA ASP A 108 3.05 15.01 0.31
C ASP A 108 1.50 15.17 0.30
N SER A 109 0.76 14.29 0.97
CA SER A 109 -0.70 14.37 1.16
C SER A 109 -1.12 14.98 2.51
N SER A 110 -0.27 15.81 3.13
CA SER A 110 -0.52 16.45 4.45
C SER A 110 -1.78 17.33 4.55
N HIS A 111 -2.38 17.72 3.42
CA HIS A 111 -3.69 18.36 3.37
C HIS A 111 -4.86 17.41 3.72
N LEU A 112 -4.65 16.09 3.62
CA LEU A 112 -5.57 15.03 4.02
C LEU A 112 -5.27 14.53 5.44
N VAL A 113 -6.28 13.98 6.11
CA VAL A 113 -6.11 13.25 7.38
C VAL A 113 -5.74 11.81 7.06
N ARG A 114 -4.55 11.37 7.49
CA ARG A 114 -3.96 10.10 7.06
C ARG A 114 -3.90 9.13 8.24
N LEU A 115 -4.36 7.90 8.03
CA LEU A 115 -4.38 6.83 9.03
C LEU A 115 -3.55 5.64 8.54
N HIS A 116 -2.75 5.05 9.43
CA HIS A 116 -2.18 3.72 9.21
C HIS A 116 -3.30 2.68 9.31
N ALA A 117 -3.90 2.42 8.16
CA ALA A 117 -5.05 1.57 8.00
C ALA A 117 -5.06 1.01 6.58
N SER A 118 -5.56 -0.21 6.45
CA SER A 118 -5.89 -0.77 5.14
C SER A 118 -7.35 -0.45 4.82
N GLY A 119 -7.77 -0.61 3.56
CA GLY A 119 -9.17 -0.45 3.21
C GLY A 119 -9.58 -1.16 1.94
N ALA A 120 -10.85 -1.53 1.94
CA ALA A 120 -11.55 -2.10 0.81
C ALA A 120 -12.89 -1.39 0.65
N GLU A 121 -13.40 -1.35 -0.57
CA GLU A 121 -14.62 -0.64 -0.93
C GLU A 121 -15.63 -1.60 -1.53
N ARG A 122 -16.90 -1.36 -1.22
CA ARG A 122 -18.03 -2.05 -1.81
C ARG A 122 -19.20 -1.07 -1.92
N ASP A 123 -19.85 -1.06 -3.08
CA ASP A 123 -21.02 -0.22 -3.35
C ASP A 123 -20.82 1.28 -3.03
N GLY A 124 -19.63 1.81 -3.35
CA GLY A 124 -19.24 3.22 -3.15
C GLY A 124 -18.86 3.58 -1.72
N HIS A 125 -18.78 2.60 -0.82
CA HIS A 125 -18.48 2.80 0.60
C HIS A 125 -17.23 2.04 1.02
N VAL A 126 -16.44 2.65 1.89
CA VAL A 126 -15.14 2.12 2.33
C VAL A 126 -15.25 1.50 3.71
N LEU A 127 -14.76 0.27 3.81
CA LEU A 127 -14.32 -0.37 5.04
C LEU A 127 -12.93 0.14 5.38
N VAL A 128 -12.79 0.71 6.56
CA VAL A 128 -11.51 1.13 7.13
C VAL A 128 -11.05 0.08 8.12
N LEU A 129 -9.80 -0.37 7.97
CA LEU A 129 -9.16 -1.35 8.84
C LEU A 129 -7.95 -0.73 9.56
N PRO A 130 -8.15 0.07 10.61
CA PRO A 130 -7.04 0.58 11.42
C PRO A 130 -6.47 -0.57 12.26
N GLY A 131 -5.16 -0.57 12.46
CA GLY A 131 -4.57 -1.57 13.33
C GLY A 131 -3.06 -1.57 13.26
N ARG A 132 -2.45 -2.29 14.20
CA ARG A 132 -1.00 -2.43 14.29
C ARG A 132 -0.46 -3.23 13.10
N ILE A 133 0.85 -3.12 12.86
CA ILE A 133 1.56 -4.01 11.94
C ILE A 133 1.31 -5.47 12.38
N GLU A 134 1.22 -6.40 11.42
CA GLU A 134 0.92 -7.83 11.63
C GLU A 134 -0.50 -8.16 12.16
N ALA A 135 -1.41 -7.20 12.26
CA ALA A 135 -2.81 -7.45 12.65
C ALA A 135 -3.66 -8.16 11.57
N GLY A 136 -3.04 -8.70 10.50
CA GLY A 136 -3.72 -9.38 9.40
C GLY A 136 -4.42 -8.46 8.39
N LYS A 137 -4.19 -7.14 8.44
CA LYS A 137 -4.92 -6.16 7.59
C LYS A 137 -4.75 -6.40 6.09
N SER A 138 -3.51 -6.48 5.61
CA SER A 138 -3.21 -6.70 4.18
C SER A 138 -3.77 -8.03 3.69
N THR A 139 -3.68 -9.07 4.54
CA THR A 139 -4.22 -10.41 4.28
C THR A 139 -5.75 -10.38 4.16
N LEU A 140 -6.43 -9.73 5.12
CA LEU A 140 -7.87 -9.57 5.12
C LEU A 140 -8.37 -8.77 3.90
N VAL A 141 -7.70 -7.67 3.56
CA VAL A 141 -8.03 -6.89 2.35
C VAL A 141 -7.84 -7.74 1.09
N ALA A 142 -6.74 -8.49 0.96
CA ALA A 142 -6.55 -9.38 -0.19
C ALA A 142 -7.69 -10.41 -0.30
N GLY A 143 -8.12 -11.01 0.81
CA GLY A 143 -9.26 -11.92 0.87
C GLY A 143 -10.58 -11.27 0.44
N LEU A 144 -10.87 -10.06 0.94
CA LEU A 144 -12.08 -9.31 0.56
C LEU A 144 -12.08 -8.95 -0.93
N VAL A 145 -10.93 -8.57 -1.50
CA VAL A 145 -10.79 -8.29 -2.93
C VAL A 145 -11.04 -9.53 -3.77
N ARG A 146 -10.56 -10.71 -3.33
CA ARG A 146 -10.92 -12.00 -3.97
C ARG A 146 -12.44 -12.24 -3.96
N ARG A 147 -13.15 -11.73 -2.97
CA ARG A 147 -14.61 -11.86 -2.77
C ARG A 147 -15.46 -10.76 -3.39
N GLY A 148 -14.91 -9.95 -4.30
CA GLY A 148 -15.70 -8.95 -5.04
C GLY A 148 -15.57 -7.50 -4.54
N TRP A 149 -14.89 -7.27 -3.41
CA TRP A 149 -14.60 -5.91 -2.95
C TRP A 149 -13.54 -5.25 -3.83
N ARG A 150 -13.49 -3.92 -3.86
CA ARG A 150 -12.46 -3.15 -4.55
C ARG A 150 -11.38 -2.70 -3.57
N TYR A 151 -10.13 -2.87 -3.93
CA TYR A 151 -8.95 -2.47 -3.19
C TYR A 151 -8.81 -0.95 -3.15
N VAL A 152 -8.68 -0.39 -1.93
CA VAL A 152 -8.38 1.03 -1.72
C VAL A 152 -6.89 1.20 -1.43
N THR A 153 -6.39 0.46 -0.43
CA THR A 153 -4.99 0.49 0.03
C THR A 153 -4.75 -0.62 1.05
N ASP A 154 -3.50 -1.00 1.29
CA ASP A 154 -3.08 -1.85 2.40
C ASP A 154 -2.27 -1.11 3.48
N GLU A 155 -1.93 0.16 3.26
CA GLU A 155 -0.96 0.89 4.10
C GLU A 155 -1.53 2.15 4.75
N ALA A 156 -2.18 3.01 3.97
CA ALA A 156 -2.58 4.33 4.43
C ALA A 156 -3.92 4.78 3.83
N ILE A 157 -4.90 5.02 4.69
CA ILE A 157 -6.17 5.65 4.33
C ILE A 157 -6.00 7.17 4.41
N ALA A 158 -6.35 7.88 3.34
CA ALA A 158 -6.29 9.33 3.26
C ALA A 158 -7.71 9.90 3.16
N LEU A 159 -8.13 10.66 4.18
CA LEU A 159 -9.46 11.24 4.32
C LEU A 159 -9.43 12.72 3.94
N ASP A 160 -10.36 13.12 3.08
CA ASP A 160 -10.65 14.52 2.82
C ASP A 160 -11.25 15.17 4.09
N PRO A 161 -10.64 16.27 4.59
CA PRO A 161 -11.04 16.87 5.86
C PRO A 161 -12.39 17.58 5.80
N ASP A 162 -12.98 17.83 4.63
CA ASP A 162 -14.25 18.53 4.47
C ASP A 162 -15.39 17.54 4.20
N THR A 163 -15.16 16.58 3.30
CA THR A 163 -16.17 15.65 2.78
C THR A 163 -16.12 14.27 3.42
N LEU A 164 -15.05 13.97 4.18
CA LEU A 164 -14.76 12.65 4.75
C LEU A 164 -14.50 11.54 3.72
N ALA A 165 -14.46 11.87 2.42
CA ALA A 165 -14.20 10.90 1.37
C ALA A 165 -12.80 10.30 1.51
N VAL A 166 -12.70 8.98 1.34
CA VAL A 166 -11.43 8.27 1.27
C VAL A 166 -10.87 8.38 -0.14
N HIS A 167 -9.66 8.92 -0.26
CA HIS A 167 -8.88 8.92 -1.49
C HIS A 167 -8.19 7.55 -1.66
N PRO A 168 -8.26 6.94 -2.86
CA PRO A 168 -7.61 5.66 -3.10
C PRO A 168 -6.09 5.82 -3.13
N TYR A 169 -5.39 4.86 -2.54
CA TYR A 169 -3.93 4.72 -2.65
C TYR A 169 -3.58 3.26 -2.98
N PRO A 170 -3.82 2.83 -4.22
CA PRO A 170 -3.74 1.43 -4.60
C PRO A 170 -2.30 1.02 -4.93
N LYS A 171 -1.38 1.17 -3.97
CA LYS A 171 -0.02 0.63 -4.08
C LYS A 171 -0.07 -0.91 -4.26
N PRO A 172 1.00 -1.56 -4.75
CA PRO A 172 1.05 -3.01 -4.73
C PRO A 172 0.88 -3.52 -3.29
N LEU A 173 0.04 -4.54 -3.11
CA LEU A 173 -0.19 -5.18 -1.82
C LEU A 173 1.12 -5.83 -1.37
N ALA A 174 1.58 -5.46 -0.19
CA ALA A 174 2.75 -6.04 0.45
C ALA A 174 2.35 -7.27 1.26
N ILE A 175 2.49 -8.46 0.66
CA ILE A 175 2.12 -9.72 1.32
C ILE A 175 3.33 -10.33 2.03
N ASP A 176 3.24 -10.38 3.35
CA ASP A 176 4.26 -10.98 4.20
C ASP A 176 4.35 -12.50 4.04
N PRO A 177 5.55 -13.10 4.27
CA PRO A 177 5.75 -14.54 4.21
C PRO A 177 4.76 -15.37 5.04
N GLY A 178 4.31 -14.85 6.18
CA GLY A 178 3.32 -15.51 7.03
C GLY A 178 1.93 -15.66 6.39
N SER A 179 1.64 -14.94 5.31
CA SER A 179 0.36 -15.01 4.59
C SER A 179 0.46 -15.77 3.25
N TRP A 180 1.64 -16.27 2.87
CA TRP A 180 1.84 -16.93 1.58
C TRP A 180 1.02 -18.20 1.42
N GLU A 181 0.79 -18.96 2.49
CA GLU A 181 0.02 -20.20 2.43
C GLU A 181 -1.45 -19.91 2.10
N VAL A 182 -2.08 -18.98 2.83
CA VAL A 182 -3.49 -18.61 2.66
C VAL A 182 -3.77 -17.77 1.40
N LEU A 183 -2.71 -17.19 0.80
CA LEU A 183 -2.76 -16.39 -0.43
C LEU A 183 -1.86 -16.97 -1.53
N ALA A 184 -1.67 -18.29 -1.57
CA ALA A 184 -0.73 -18.94 -2.48
C ALA A 184 -1.02 -18.68 -3.97
N ASP A 185 -2.30 -18.47 -4.31
CA ASP A 185 -2.78 -18.09 -5.64
C ASP A 185 -2.34 -16.69 -6.08
N LEU A 186 -1.93 -15.83 -5.14
CA LEU A 186 -1.42 -14.49 -5.41
C LEU A 186 0.10 -14.44 -5.59
N ASN A 187 0.78 -15.58 -5.64
CA ASN A 187 2.22 -15.62 -5.84
C ASN A 187 2.59 -14.96 -7.19
N PRO A 188 3.41 -13.89 -7.20
CA PRO A 188 3.77 -13.19 -8.42
C PRO A 188 4.67 -13.99 -9.39
N GLY A 189 5.16 -15.17 -8.99
CA GLY A 189 5.86 -16.10 -9.90
C GLY A 189 7.17 -15.54 -10.47
N HIS A 190 8.03 -14.97 -9.62
CA HIS A 190 9.27 -14.34 -10.06
C HIS A 190 10.23 -15.34 -10.74
N PRO A 191 10.82 -15.00 -11.90
CA PRO A 191 11.84 -15.84 -12.52
C PRO A 191 13.09 -15.94 -11.61
N PRO A 192 13.86 -17.04 -11.73
CA PRO A 192 15.15 -17.17 -11.06
C PRO A 192 16.04 -15.95 -11.32
N GLY A 193 16.73 -15.45 -10.28
CA GLY A 193 17.56 -14.24 -10.34
C GLY A 193 16.82 -12.92 -10.11
N LEU A 194 15.55 -12.76 -10.55
CA LEU A 194 14.75 -11.59 -10.14
C LEU A 194 14.34 -11.68 -8.67
N ALA A 195 13.92 -12.86 -8.21
CA ALA A 195 13.52 -13.08 -6.82
C ALA A 195 14.59 -12.66 -5.79
N GLU A 196 15.88 -12.86 -6.09
CA GLU A 196 17.00 -12.48 -5.22
C GLU A 196 17.24 -10.97 -5.14
N ARG A 197 16.74 -10.22 -6.12
CA ARG A 197 16.83 -8.76 -6.23
C ARG A 197 15.60 -8.05 -5.64
N LEU A 198 14.60 -8.80 -5.20
CA LEU A 198 13.35 -8.28 -4.63
C LEU A 198 13.28 -8.50 -3.12
N PRO A 199 12.52 -7.66 -2.39
CA PRO A 199 12.25 -7.91 -0.98
C PRO A 199 11.51 -9.25 -0.80
N LYS A 200 11.55 -9.78 0.44
CA LYS A 200 10.81 -11.00 0.77
C LYS A 200 9.31 -10.82 0.58
N GLN A 201 8.74 -9.68 0.98
CA GLN A 201 7.32 -9.41 0.77
C GLN A 201 6.97 -9.47 -0.71
N TRP A 202 5.95 -10.22 -1.07
CA TRP A 202 5.41 -10.15 -2.43
C TRP A 202 4.81 -8.76 -2.64
N GLN A 203 5.00 -8.23 -3.85
CA GLN A 203 4.38 -6.97 -4.29
C GLN A 203 3.35 -7.33 -5.34
N VAL A 204 2.09 -7.48 -4.91
CA VAL A 204 1.00 -7.96 -5.75
C VAL A 204 0.22 -6.75 -6.27
N ALA A 205 0.19 -6.56 -7.58
CA ALA A 205 -0.68 -5.54 -8.17
C ALA A 205 -2.15 -5.93 -7.95
N PRO A 206 -3.03 -5.03 -7.48
CA PRO A 206 -4.41 -5.39 -7.19
C PRO A 206 -5.14 -5.98 -8.42
N GLU A 207 -4.81 -5.52 -9.62
CA GLU A 207 -5.39 -6.01 -10.87
C GLU A 207 -5.08 -7.48 -11.18
N THR A 208 -4.04 -8.05 -10.57
CA THR A 208 -3.75 -9.50 -10.72
C THR A 208 -4.64 -10.36 -9.83
N ILE A 209 -5.25 -9.78 -8.79
CA ILE A 209 -6.27 -10.46 -7.98
C ILE A 209 -7.59 -10.50 -8.77
N ARG A 210 -7.99 -9.35 -9.33
CA ARG A 210 -9.18 -9.19 -10.19
C ARG A 210 -9.02 -7.97 -11.09
N ALA A 211 -9.44 -8.07 -12.35
CA ALA A 211 -9.25 -6.99 -13.33
C ALA A 211 -9.87 -5.64 -12.90
N ASP A 212 -11.01 -5.66 -12.20
CA ASP A 212 -11.68 -4.48 -11.67
C ASP A 212 -11.47 -4.36 -10.14
N ALA A 213 -10.32 -4.79 -9.64
CA ALA A 213 -10.00 -4.72 -8.22
C ALA A 213 -9.81 -3.29 -7.73
N VAL A 214 -9.34 -2.33 -8.53
CA VAL A 214 -8.99 -0.99 -8.03
C VAL A 214 -10.26 -0.17 -7.72
N SER A 215 -10.30 0.43 -6.54
CA SER A 215 -11.36 1.35 -6.12
C SER A 215 -11.06 2.79 -6.52
N ALA A 216 -12.12 3.57 -6.75
CA ALA A 216 -12.02 5.03 -6.88
C ALA A 216 -12.05 5.74 -5.51
N GLY A 217 -12.09 4.99 -4.40
CA GLY A 217 -12.37 5.52 -3.07
C GLY A 217 -13.86 5.59 -2.78
N GLY A 218 -14.25 6.33 -1.74
CA GLY A 218 -15.66 6.43 -1.37
C GLY A 218 -15.87 6.96 0.04
N GLN A 219 -17.12 6.92 0.50
CA GLN A 219 -17.47 7.35 1.86
C GLN A 219 -17.19 6.24 2.87
N PRO A 220 -16.50 6.51 3.98
CA PRO A 220 -16.28 5.49 5.00
C PRO A 220 -17.62 5.13 5.67
N ARG A 221 -17.78 3.84 5.95
CA ARG A 221 -19.04 3.31 6.49
C ARG A 221 -18.86 2.38 7.68
N LEU A 222 -17.80 1.58 7.66
CA LEU A 222 -17.49 0.60 8.70
C LEU A 222 -16.02 0.75 9.09
N VAL A 223 -15.76 0.79 10.40
CA VAL A 223 -14.42 0.75 10.97
C VAL A 223 -14.28 -0.57 11.72
N VAL A 224 -13.38 -1.44 11.25
CA VAL A 224 -13.07 -2.71 11.91
C VAL A 224 -11.62 -2.67 12.37
N PHE A 225 -11.40 -2.93 13.66
CA PHE A 225 -10.07 -3.08 14.25
C PHE A 225 -9.74 -4.58 14.30
N PRO A 226 -9.02 -5.13 13.29
CA PRO A 226 -8.68 -6.54 13.29
C PRO A 226 -7.55 -6.85 14.28
N SER A 227 -7.58 -8.05 14.84
CA SER A 227 -6.48 -8.70 15.56
C SER A 227 -6.35 -10.12 15.05
N TYR A 228 -5.17 -10.58 14.67
CA TYR A 228 -4.96 -11.97 14.26
C TYR A 228 -4.41 -12.79 15.43
N GLU A 229 -5.16 -13.82 15.83
CA GLU A 229 -4.81 -14.70 16.95
C GLU A 229 -4.90 -16.16 16.49
N PRO A 230 -3.76 -16.80 16.13
CA PRO A 230 -3.76 -18.17 15.64
C PRO A 230 -4.44 -19.13 16.61
N GLY A 231 -5.46 -19.84 16.12
CA GLY A 231 -6.20 -20.84 16.89
C GLY A 231 -7.26 -20.28 17.85
N ALA A 232 -7.42 -18.95 17.96
CA ALA A 232 -8.58 -18.36 18.61
C ALA A 232 -9.83 -18.56 17.74
N ALA A 233 -11.02 -18.48 18.34
CA ALA A 233 -12.26 -18.41 17.57
C ALA A 233 -12.45 -16.99 17.02
N THR A 234 -12.94 -16.86 15.79
CA THR A 234 -13.31 -15.55 15.25
C THR A 234 -14.43 -14.95 16.11
N SER A 235 -14.20 -13.75 16.62
CA SER A 235 -15.15 -13.02 17.47
C SER A 235 -15.31 -11.59 17.00
N VAL A 236 -16.50 -11.03 17.25
CA VAL A 236 -16.85 -9.68 16.86
C VAL A 236 -17.45 -8.95 18.06
N GLU A 237 -16.90 -7.80 18.38
CA GLU A 237 -17.35 -6.98 19.51
C GLU A 237 -17.60 -5.55 19.05
N PRO A 238 -18.78 -4.96 19.31
CA PRO A 238 -19.01 -3.55 19.03
C PRO A 238 -18.11 -2.68 19.90
N ILE A 239 -17.60 -1.59 19.33
CA ILE A 239 -16.81 -0.58 20.04
C ILE A 239 -17.58 0.75 20.04
N SER A 240 -17.51 1.47 21.16
CA SER A 240 -18.19 2.77 21.27
C SER A 240 -17.61 3.79 20.30
N ARG A 241 -18.37 4.83 19.96
CA ARG A 241 -17.87 5.95 19.13
C ARG A 241 -16.66 6.64 19.77
N ALA A 242 -16.66 6.79 21.09
CA ALA A 242 -15.56 7.40 21.83
C ALA A 242 -14.29 6.54 21.75
N ASP A 243 -14.41 5.24 21.97
CA ASP A 243 -13.27 4.32 21.87
C ASP A 243 -12.76 4.20 20.43
N THR A 244 -13.68 4.19 19.45
CA THR A 244 -13.33 4.23 18.01
C THR A 244 -12.48 5.46 17.70
N LEU A 245 -12.89 6.65 18.16
CA LEU A 245 -12.11 7.88 18.01
C LEU A 245 -10.72 7.74 18.65
N LEU A 246 -10.65 7.25 19.89
CA LEU A 246 -9.38 7.07 20.59
C LEU A 246 -8.44 6.11 19.86
N GLU A 247 -8.95 5.01 19.31
CA GLU A 247 -8.13 4.07 18.54
C GLU A 247 -7.70 4.63 17.18
N LEU A 248 -8.57 5.37 16.49
CA LEU A 248 -8.23 6.04 15.24
C LEU A 248 -7.10 7.07 15.43
N THR A 249 -7.15 7.88 16.51
CA THR A 249 -6.09 8.88 16.77
C THR A 249 -4.71 8.23 16.95
N ARG A 250 -4.64 7.03 17.52
CA ARG A 250 -3.39 6.26 17.67
C ARG A 250 -2.83 5.75 16.35
N CYS A 251 -3.67 5.68 15.31
CA CYS A 251 -3.28 5.27 13.97
C CYS A 251 -2.97 6.46 13.06
N ALA A 252 -3.16 7.71 13.51
CA ALA A 252 -2.96 8.88 12.67
C ALA A 252 -1.48 9.17 12.39
N PHE A 253 -1.14 9.41 11.13
CA PHE A 253 0.16 9.92 10.73
C PHE A 253 0.26 11.42 11.01
N GLU A 254 1.32 11.84 11.70
CA GLU A 254 1.61 13.27 11.96
C GLU A 254 0.40 14.03 12.53
N PHE A 255 -0.24 13.46 13.55
CA PHE A 255 -1.50 13.92 14.12
C PHE A 255 -1.51 15.42 14.46
N ALA A 256 -2.41 16.17 13.82
CA ALA A 256 -2.66 17.58 14.05
C ALA A 256 -3.95 17.76 14.89
N PRO A 257 -3.85 18.01 16.22
CA PRO A 257 -4.96 17.81 17.14
C PRO A 257 -6.25 18.55 16.80
N GLU A 258 -6.19 19.81 16.37
CA GLU A 258 -7.40 20.61 16.11
C GLU A 258 -8.17 20.11 14.88
N ARG A 259 -7.45 19.89 13.77
CA ARG A 259 -8.05 19.45 12.50
C ARG A 259 -8.43 17.97 12.55
N ASP A 260 -7.48 17.13 12.94
CA ASP A 260 -7.61 15.68 12.78
C ASP A 260 -8.63 15.13 13.77
N LEU A 261 -8.72 15.66 15.00
CA LEU A 261 -9.72 15.22 15.97
C LEU A 261 -11.15 15.49 15.49
N ALA A 262 -11.38 16.63 14.82
CA ALA A 262 -12.69 16.95 14.26
C ALA A 262 -13.08 15.98 13.13
N VAL A 263 -12.13 15.66 12.24
CA VAL A 263 -12.36 14.73 11.12
C VAL A 263 -12.57 13.30 11.62
N LEU A 264 -11.69 12.81 12.51
CA LEU A 264 -11.82 11.48 13.10
C LEU A 264 -13.05 11.35 13.99
N GLY A 265 -13.47 12.43 14.66
CA GLY A 265 -14.71 12.48 15.41
C GLY A 265 -15.94 12.30 14.52
N ARG A 266 -15.95 12.93 13.33
CA ARG A 266 -17.01 12.67 12.33
C ARG A 266 -16.97 11.23 11.83
N LEU A 267 -15.79 10.70 11.50
CA LEU A 267 -15.62 9.30 11.09
C LEU A 267 -16.20 8.32 12.11
N ALA A 268 -15.86 8.50 13.39
CA ALA A 268 -16.38 7.67 14.48
C ALA A 268 -17.88 7.87 14.73
N ALA A 269 -18.44 9.04 14.41
CA ALA A 269 -19.86 9.31 14.54
C ALA A 269 -20.70 8.73 13.40
N THR A 270 -20.17 8.71 12.18
CA THR A 270 -20.88 8.31 10.95
C THR A 270 -20.57 6.90 10.48
N SER A 271 -19.71 6.16 11.19
CA SER A 271 -19.35 4.77 10.87
C SER A 271 -19.63 3.85 12.05
N ALA A 272 -20.10 2.64 11.79
CA ALA A 272 -20.17 1.61 12.82
C ALA A 272 -18.74 1.12 13.14
N GLY A 273 -18.47 0.82 14.41
CA GLY A 273 -17.16 0.41 14.90
C GLY A 273 -17.20 -0.99 15.50
N TYR A 274 -16.27 -1.86 15.12
CA TYR A 274 -16.11 -3.20 15.70
C TYR A 274 -14.65 -3.57 15.95
N ARG A 275 -14.38 -4.35 17.00
CA ARG A 275 -13.16 -5.15 17.11
C ARG A 275 -13.44 -6.55 16.59
N VAL A 276 -12.51 -7.09 15.81
CA VAL A 276 -12.65 -8.44 15.23
C VAL A 276 -11.38 -9.23 15.49
N THR A 277 -11.50 -10.31 16.26
CA THR A 277 -10.43 -11.30 16.38
C THR A 277 -10.56 -12.29 15.24
N LEU A 278 -9.48 -12.51 14.49
CA LEU A 278 -9.43 -13.34 13.29
C LEU A 278 -8.78 -14.68 13.62
N SER A 279 -9.49 -15.77 13.38
CA SER A 279 -8.96 -17.15 13.47
C SER A 279 -8.16 -17.53 12.22
N ASP A 280 -8.73 -17.20 11.07
CA ASP A 280 -8.24 -17.49 9.74
C ASP A 280 -8.83 -16.47 8.75
N LEU A 281 -8.33 -16.49 7.51
CA LEU A 281 -8.71 -15.53 6.49
C LEU A 281 -10.18 -15.62 6.09
N ASP A 282 -10.72 -16.84 5.97
CA ASP A 282 -12.05 -17.03 5.42
C ASP A 282 -13.14 -16.62 6.42
N ALA A 283 -13.00 -17.06 7.68
CA ALA A 283 -13.87 -16.64 8.77
C ALA A 283 -13.80 -15.13 9.00
N GLY A 284 -12.60 -14.55 8.89
CA GLY A 284 -12.40 -13.10 8.98
C GLY A 284 -13.15 -12.31 7.91
N CYS A 285 -13.06 -12.76 6.66
CA CYS A 285 -13.80 -12.14 5.55
C CYS A 285 -15.32 -12.31 5.73
N GLU A 286 -15.80 -13.48 6.16
CA GLU A 286 -17.24 -13.72 6.42
C GLU A 286 -17.78 -12.81 7.53
N ALA A 287 -17.01 -12.63 8.62
CA ALA A 287 -17.37 -11.74 9.71
C ALA A 287 -17.52 -10.29 9.23
N VAL A 288 -16.56 -9.80 8.42
CA VAL A 288 -16.63 -8.45 7.83
C VAL A 288 -17.83 -8.31 6.90
N GLU A 289 -18.10 -9.28 6.03
CA GLU A 289 -19.23 -9.24 5.10
C GLU A 289 -20.58 -9.28 5.82
N SER A 290 -20.68 -10.05 6.92
CA SER A 290 -21.85 -10.08 7.79
C SER A 290 -22.11 -8.72 8.44
N LEU A 291 -21.07 -8.07 8.99
CA LEU A 291 -21.16 -6.72 9.55
C LEU A 291 -21.56 -5.69 8.48
N TRP A 292 -20.98 -5.80 7.29
CA TRP A 292 -21.28 -4.92 6.17
C TRP A 292 -22.75 -5.02 5.72
N ALA A 293 -23.32 -6.22 5.71
CA ALA A 293 -24.72 -6.44 5.39
C ALA A 293 -25.65 -5.93 6.52
N GLY A 294 -25.32 -6.20 7.78
CA GLY A 294 -26.11 -5.79 8.94
C GLY A 294 -26.22 -4.27 9.11
N ASP A 295 -25.11 -3.53 8.95
CA ASP A 295 -25.13 -2.06 8.98
C ASP A 295 -25.95 -1.46 7.82
N ALA A 296 -26.14 -2.19 6.71
CA ALA A 296 -26.86 -1.67 5.54
C ALA A 296 -28.36 -1.68 5.79
N THR A 297 -28.82 -2.67 6.56
CA THR A 297 -30.22 -2.80 6.98
C THR A 297 -30.60 -1.74 8.01
N ASP A 298 -29.73 -1.44 8.99
CA ASP A 298 -30.02 -0.44 10.02
C ASP A 298 -30.18 0.97 9.44
N ARG A 299 -29.34 1.34 8.45
CA ARG A 299 -29.40 2.65 7.78
C ARG A 299 -30.57 2.85 6.82
N LYS A 300 -31.18 1.78 6.31
CA LYS A 300 -32.39 1.89 5.46
C LYS A 300 -33.67 2.08 6.29
N GLY A 301 -33.59 1.87 7.61
CA GLY A 301 -34.69 2.02 8.56
C GLY A 301 -34.77 3.38 9.27
N GLU A 302 -33.72 4.21 9.18
CA GLU A 302 -33.69 5.61 9.63
C GLU A 302 -34.15 6.58 8.52
#